data_AF-A0A9P5RE75-F1
#
_entry.id   AF-A0A9P5RE75-F1
#
_cell.length_a   1.000
_cell.length_b   1.000
_cell.length_c   1.000
_cell.angle_alpha   90.00
_cell.angle_beta   90.00
_cell.angle_gamma   90.00
#
_symmetry.space_group_name_H-M   'P 1'
#
loop_
_entity.id
_entity.type
_entity.pdbx_description
1 polymer ?
#
loop_
_entity_poly.entity_id
_entity_poly.type
_entity_poly.pdbx_seq_one_letter_code
_entity_poly.pdbx_strand_id
1 'polypeptide(L)'
;MSSTALEAAQETAAPYQSDPARVQELRRLLLASIAKSTPCDCILLSGGVDTSILAEAAFAVYNDQRIKEHHPSADLKRPLTGAVTVLCTDEAADEFYATQIAARTGLIQKVVKITLDSVLEELEFCIKTLETFDPMELRNGIVIARGLAVAKELGYKTVMTGDGADELFAGYSFLHTMSAERLQAYSDKLTKTMRFSGVTLAKALGLELVQPYLDPELIKFSQQCTRDEKINTHLHTKDREWQDRLSGAQVHGKFILREAFEKEAFSAWRKKEPIEVGSGTTVLPKLFQASMTPEDLKAEQDRILETEGIKIRDVEHLNYFKVFKKVFGDDLSTYPAKLTRDGRDPCPGCGFNLTTPDQTFCVICGQWPARVLPPPEEIAKTAASSD
;
A
#
# COMPACT_ATOMS: atom_id res chain seq x y z
N MET A 1 -0.83 -39.52 26.92
CA MET A 1 -1.58 -39.39 25.66
C MET A 1 -0.59 -38.87 24.63
N SER A 2 -0.33 -39.68 23.60
CA SER A 2 0.76 -39.55 22.62
C SER A 2 0.59 -38.31 21.74
N SER A 3 1.71 -37.66 21.36
CA SER A 3 1.75 -36.49 20.43
C SER A 3 1.08 -36.78 19.08
N THR A 4 0.97 -38.04 18.71
CA THR A 4 0.30 -38.51 17.50
C THR A 4 -1.20 -38.23 17.45
N ALA A 5 -1.87 -38.03 18.60
CA ALA A 5 -3.29 -37.71 18.64
C ALA A 5 -3.59 -36.22 18.40
N LEU A 6 -2.63 -35.33 18.65
CA LEU A 6 -2.76 -33.90 18.33
C LEU A 6 -2.44 -33.64 16.85
N GLU A 7 -1.48 -34.35 16.27
CA GLU A 7 -1.14 -34.25 14.84
C GLU A 7 -2.26 -34.82 13.95
N ALA A 8 -2.89 -35.93 14.36
CA ALA A 8 -4.02 -36.51 13.61
C ALA A 8 -5.33 -35.68 13.69
N ALA A 9 -5.45 -34.77 14.65
CA ALA A 9 -6.64 -33.93 14.81
C ALA A 9 -6.66 -32.69 13.89
N GLN A 10 -5.54 -32.34 13.25
CA GLN A 10 -5.46 -31.21 12.31
C GLN A 10 -5.72 -31.60 10.85
N GLU A 11 -5.83 -32.88 10.52
CA GLU A 11 -6.00 -33.37 9.13
C GLU A 11 -7.47 -33.63 8.71
N THR A 12 -8.47 -33.40 9.57
CA THR A 12 -9.85 -33.85 9.31
C THR A 12 -10.92 -32.75 9.20
N ALA A 13 -10.57 -31.47 9.37
CA ALA A 13 -11.47 -30.38 9.02
C ALA A 13 -11.31 -30.04 7.53
N ALA A 14 -12.42 -30.00 6.78
CA ALA A 14 -12.41 -29.45 5.44
C ALA A 14 -11.79 -28.03 5.50
N PRO A 15 -10.90 -27.66 4.57
CA PRO A 15 -10.32 -26.32 4.54
C PRO A 15 -11.45 -25.31 4.49
N TYR A 16 -11.32 -24.25 5.27
CA TYR A 16 -12.32 -23.18 5.29
C TYR A 16 -12.55 -22.67 3.87
N GLN A 17 -13.83 -22.51 3.52
CA GLN A 17 -14.26 -21.86 2.30
C GLN A 17 -15.32 -20.84 2.68
N SER A 18 -15.18 -19.62 2.15
CA SER A 18 -16.22 -18.61 2.31
C SER A 18 -17.50 -19.07 1.61
N ASP A 19 -18.66 -18.54 2.04
CA ASP A 19 -19.92 -18.78 1.36
C ASP A 19 -19.80 -18.42 -0.15
N PRO A 20 -20.04 -19.36 -1.08
CA PRO A 20 -19.95 -19.10 -2.51
C PRO A 20 -20.79 -17.90 -2.99
N ALA A 21 -21.93 -17.62 -2.33
CA ALA A 21 -22.75 -16.46 -2.66
C ALA A 21 -22.03 -15.14 -2.33
N ARG A 22 -21.33 -15.08 -1.19
CA ARG A 22 -20.54 -13.90 -0.78
C ARG A 22 -19.29 -13.73 -1.64
N VAL A 23 -18.63 -14.83 -2.02
CA VAL A 23 -17.51 -14.81 -2.97
C VAL A 23 -17.95 -14.21 -4.32
N GLN A 24 -19.11 -14.65 -4.84
CA GLN A 24 -19.67 -14.11 -6.08
C GLN A 24 -20.12 -12.64 -5.95
N GLU A 25 -20.68 -12.26 -4.80
CA GLU A 25 -21.05 -10.87 -4.53
C GLU A 25 -19.83 -9.95 -4.56
N LEU A 26 -18.76 -10.27 -3.81
CA LEU A 26 -17.50 -9.52 -3.83
C LEU A 26 -16.96 -9.38 -5.25
N ARG A 27 -16.91 -10.49 -5.97
CA ARG A 27 -16.46 -10.52 -7.36
C ARG A 27 -17.27 -9.54 -8.21
N ARG A 28 -18.60 -9.60 -8.16
CA ARG A 28 -19.48 -8.71 -8.92
C ARG A 28 -19.23 -7.23 -8.58
N LEU A 29 -19.06 -6.91 -7.29
CA LEU A 29 -18.79 -5.54 -6.83
C LEU A 29 -17.46 -5.02 -7.38
N LEU A 30 -16.39 -5.82 -7.31
CA LEU A 30 -15.08 -5.40 -7.81
C LEU A 30 -15.08 -5.26 -9.33
N LEU A 31 -15.70 -6.19 -10.07
CA LEU A 31 -15.83 -6.08 -11.52
C LEU A 31 -16.62 -4.83 -11.93
N ALA A 32 -17.69 -4.49 -11.21
CA ALA A 32 -18.44 -3.26 -11.45
C ALA A 32 -17.59 -2.01 -11.19
N SER A 33 -16.78 -1.99 -10.14
CA SER A 33 -15.86 -0.89 -9.85
C SER A 33 -14.78 -0.71 -10.94
N ILE A 34 -14.18 -1.82 -11.40
CA ILE A 34 -13.22 -1.82 -12.52
C ILE A 34 -13.87 -1.30 -13.81
N ALA A 35 -15.13 -1.68 -14.07
CA ALA A 35 -15.87 -1.21 -15.25
C ALA A 35 -16.15 0.31 -15.20
N LYS A 36 -16.51 0.86 -14.03
CA LYS A 36 -16.64 2.32 -13.84
C LYS A 36 -15.33 3.08 -14.08
N SER A 37 -14.21 2.40 -13.85
CA SER A 37 -12.84 2.90 -13.97
C SER A 37 -12.26 2.75 -15.39
N THR A 38 -13.04 2.22 -16.34
CA THR A 38 -12.60 1.91 -17.71
C THR A 38 -13.07 2.99 -18.71
N PRO A 39 -12.21 3.47 -19.63
CA PRO A 39 -10.80 3.09 -19.82
C PRO A 39 -9.87 3.77 -18.80
N CYS A 40 -8.88 3.02 -18.33
CA CYS A 40 -7.72 3.53 -17.62
C CYS A 40 -6.46 3.26 -18.46
N ASP A 41 -5.56 4.22 -18.58
CA ASP A 41 -4.45 4.10 -19.53
C ASP A 41 -3.45 3.01 -19.08
N CYS A 42 -3.03 3.08 -17.80
CA CYS A 42 -2.05 2.15 -17.25
C CYS A 42 -2.29 1.79 -15.78
N ILE A 43 -1.63 0.72 -15.32
CA ILE A 43 -1.60 0.29 -13.91
C ILE A 43 -0.17 0.33 -13.36
N LEU A 44 0.00 0.74 -12.10
CA LEU A 44 1.25 0.47 -11.37
C LEU A 44 1.24 -1.00 -10.92
N LEU A 45 2.04 -1.84 -11.57
CA LEU A 45 1.97 -3.28 -11.46
C LEU A 45 3.13 -3.83 -10.62
N SER A 46 2.87 -4.12 -9.34
CA SER A 46 3.79 -4.83 -8.44
C SER A 46 3.74 -6.35 -8.61
N GLY A 47 2.69 -6.87 -9.24
CA GLY A 47 2.43 -8.32 -9.28
C GLY A 47 2.04 -8.90 -7.92
N GLY A 48 1.78 -8.07 -6.92
CA GLY A 48 1.06 -8.46 -5.72
C GLY A 48 -0.38 -8.88 -6.05
N VAL A 49 -1.04 -9.50 -5.07
CA VAL A 49 -2.42 -10.02 -5.20
C VAL A 49 -3.37 -8.97 -5.75
N ASP A 50 -3.26 -7.75 -5.23
CA ASP A 50 -4.22 -6.68 -5.49
C ASP A 50 -4.12 -6.18 -6.93
N THR A 51 -2.91 -5.88 -7.40
CA THR A 51 -2.68 -5.41 -8.77
C THR A 51 -2.84 -6.53 -9.81
N SER A 52 -2.57 -7.80 -9.44
CA SER A 52 -2.86 -8.98 -10.27
C SER A 52 -4.35 -9.14 -10.49
N ILE A 53 -5.16 -9.07 -9.42
CA ILE A 53 -6.62 -9.15 -9.52
C ILE A 53 -7.14 -8.03 -10.41
N LEU A 54 -6.74 -6.77 -10.18
CA LEU A 54 -7.22 -5.65 -11.00
C LEU A 54 -6.87 -5.83 -12.49
N ALA A 55 -5.63 -6.18 -12.81
CA ALA A 55 -5.19 -6.34 -14.20
C ALA A 55 -5.88 -7.51 -14.91
N GLU A 56 -5.95 -8.68 -14.27
CA GLU A 56 -6.47 -9.91 -14.89
C GLU A 56 -8.00 -9.95 -14.89
N ALA A 57 -8.66 -9.44 -13.85
CA ALA A 57 -10.11 -9.33 -13.83
C ALA A 57 -10.63 -8.32 -14.86
N ALA A 58 -9.95 -7.18 -15.01
CA ALA A 58 -10.26 -6.22 -16.07
C ALA A 58 -10.16 -6.87 -17.45
N PHE A 59 -9.08 -7.61 -17.70
CA PHE A 59 -8.88 -8.30 -18.97
C PHE A 59 -9.91 -9.42 -19.24
N ALA A 60 -10.29 -10.18 -18.20
CA ALA A 60 -11.32 -11.22 -18.31
C ALA A 60 -12.67 -10.63 -18.74
N VAL A 61 -13.11 -9.53 -18.10
CA VAL A 61 -14.36 -8.84 -18.46
C VAL A 61 -14.33 -8.33 -19.90
N TYR A 62 -13.23 -7.71 -20.30
CA TYR A 62 -13.05 -7.22 -21.67
C TYR A 62 -13.17 -8.34 -22.71
N ASN A 63 -12.55 -9.50 -22.45
CA ASN A 63 -12.63 -10.65 -23.35
C ASN A 63 -14.04 -11.24 -23.42
N ASP A 64 -14.73 -11.35 -22.29
CA ASP A 64 -16.10 -11.84 -22.24
C ASP A 64 -17.05 -10.95 -23.05
N GLN A 65 -16.93 -9.62 -22.93
CA GLN A 65 -17.71 -8.66 -23.73
C GLN A 65 -17.41 -8.79 -25.22
N ARG A 66 -16.12 -8.81 -25.57
CA ARG A 66 -15.65 -8.97 -26.96
C ARG A 66 -16.20 -10.24 -27.61
N ILE A 67 -16.25 -11.36 -26.88
CA ILE A 67 -16.79 -12.64 -27.37
C ILE A 67 -18.32 -12.57 -27.53
N LYS A 68 -19.04 -12.06 -26.53
CA LYS A 68 -20.51 -12.01 -26.54
C LYS A 68 -21.06 -11.14 -27.66
N GLU A 69 -20.47 -9.97 -27.86
CA GLU A 69 -21.00 -8.97 -28.78
C GLU A 69 -20.55 -9.18 -30.24
N HIS A 70 -19.74 -10.22 -30.51
CA HIS A 70 -19.15 -10.49 -31.84
C HIS A 70 -18.46 -9.26 -32.46
N HIS A 71 -18.07 -8.29 -31.64
CA HIS A 71 -17.50 -7.03 -32.13
C HIS A 71 -16.10 -7.27 -32.70
N PRO A 72 -15.80 -6.71 -33.89
CA PRO A 72 -14.42 -6.51 -34.30
C PRO A 72 -13.71 -5.69 -33.21
N SER A 73 -12.46 -6.00 -32.90
CA SER A 73 -11.70 -5.50 -31.74
C SER A 73 -11.53 -3.97 -31.64
N ALA A 74 -12.06 -3.19 -32.59
CA ALA A 74 -11.83 -1.75 -32.72
C ALA A 74 -12.77 -0.88 -31.86
N ASP A 75 -14.00 -1.33 -31.58
CA ASP A 75 -15.00 -0.48 -30.91
C ASP A 75 -14.99 -0.61 -29.39
N LEU A 76 -14.54 -1.77 -28.86
CA LEU A 76 -14.43 -2.01 -27.43
C LEU A 76 -13.09 -1.48 -26.91
N LYS A 77 -13.11 -0.44 -26.08
CA LYS A 77 -11.91 0.11 -25.45
C LYS A 77 -11.34 -0.89 -24.45
N ARG A 78 -10.04 -1.18 -24.56
CA ARG A 78 -9.32 -1.99 -23.57
C ARG A 78 -9.36 -1.29 -22.20
N PRO A 79 -9.53 -2.03 -21.11
CA PRO A 79 -9.63 -1.44 -19.77
C PRO A 79 -8.30 -0.88 -19.29
N LEU A 80 -7.19 -1.54 -19.67
CA LEU A 80 -5.81 -1.16 -19.40
C LEU A 80 -4.98 -1.42 -20.65
N THR A 81 -4.01 -0.54 -20.94
CA THR A 81 -3.12 -0.68 -22.09
C THR A 81 -1.64 -0.78 -21.70
N GLY A 82 -1.24 -0.05 -20.65
CA GLY A 82 0.11 -0.05 -20.11
C GLY A 82 0.22 -0.64 -18.71
N ALA A 83 1.42 -1.07 -18.36
CA ALA A 83 1.80 -1.37 -16.98
C ALA A 83 3.16 -0.75 -16.67
N VAL A 84 3.34 -0.20 -15.48
CA VAL A 84 4.64 0.27 -15.01
C VAL A 84 5.02 -0.51 -13.76
N THR A 85 6.20 -1.12 -13.77
CA THR A 85 6.77 -1.86 -12.64
C THR A 85 8.07 -1.18 -12.23
N VAL A 86 8.19 -0.84 -10.94
CA VAL A 86 9.36 -0.14 -10.41
C VAL A 86 10.11 -1.06 -9.46
N LEU A 87 11.41 -1.21 -9.72
CA LEU A 87 12.33 -2.07 -8.97
C LEU A 87 13.53 -1.23 -8.51
N CYS A 88 13.97 -1.42 -7.28
CA CYS A 88 15.12 -0.75 -6.69
C CYS A 88 16.32 -1.69 -6.54
N THR A 89 16.12 -3.00 -6.72
CA THR A 89 17.19 -4.01 -6.73
C THR A 89 16.92 -5.04 -7.82
N ASP A 90 17.97 -5.76 -8.22
CA ASP A 90 17.85 -6.85 -9.21
C ASP A 90 17.20 -8.11 -8.61
N GLU A 91 17.15 -8.24 -7.28
CA GLU A 91 16.51 -9.35 -6.57
C GLU A 91 15.04 -9.08 -6.21
N ALA A 92 14.47 -7.96 -6.64
CA ALA A 92 13.11 -7.57 -6.33
C ALA A 92 12.09 -8.61 -6.80
N ALA A 93 11.36 -9.20 -5.85
CA ALA A 93 10.45 -10.31 -6.11
C ALA A 93 9.29 -9.93 -7.06
N ASP A 94 8.93 -8.65 -7.10
CA ASP A 94 7.84 -8.12 -7.93
C ASP A 94 8.05 -8.33 -9.43
N GLU A 95 9.30 -8.33 -9.91
CA GLU A 95 9.60 -8.41 -11.35
C GLU A 95 9.00 -9.66 -12.00
N PHE A 96 9.19 -10.83 -11.38
CA PHE A 96 8.69 -12.10 -11.89
C PHE A 96 7.17 -12.07 -12.04
N TYR A 97 6.45 -11.72 -10.97
CA TYR A 97 4.98 -11.75 -10.98
C TYR A 97 4.41 -10.70 -11.94
N ALA A 98 4.91 -9.47 -11.88
CA ALA A 98 4.43 -8.39 -12.74
C ALA A 98 4.63 -8.73 -14.22
N THR A 99 5.77 -9.33 -14.58
CA THR A 99 6.06 -9.77 -15.96
C THR A 99 5.11 -10.88 -16.41
N GLN A 100 4.85 -11.87 -15.57
CA GLN A 100 3.90 -12.93 -15.88
C GLN A 100 2.48 -12.38 -16.08
N ILE A 101 2.04 -11.45 -15.23
CA ILE A 101 0.71 -10.83 -15.32
C ILE A 101 0.58 -9.96 -16.58
N ALA A 102 1.59 -9.14 -16.89
CA ALA A 102 1.59 -8.31 -18.09
C ALA A 102 1.51 -9.17 -19.36
N ALA A 103 2.25 -10.29 -19.42
CA ALA A 103 2.19 -11.22 -20.53
C ALA A 103 0.81 -11.89 -20.68
N ARG A 104 0.18 -12.30 -19.57
CA ARG A 104 -1.15 -12.94 -19.56
C ARG A 104 -2.27 -12.00 -19.99
N THR A 105 -2.12 -10.70 -19.72
CA THR A 105 -3.11 -9.65 -20.03
C THR A 105 -2.82 -8.91 -21.33
N GLY A 106 -1.63 -9.10 -21.90
CA GLY A 106 -1.15 -8.36 -23.07
C GLY A 106 -1.01 -6.87 -22.81
N LEU A 107 -0.59 -6.49 -21.60
CA LEU A 107 -0.24 -5.11 -21.24
C LEU A 107 1.16 -4.78 -21.76
N ILE A 108 1.34 -3.55 -22.25
CA ILE A 108 2.66 -3.04 -22.62
C ILE A 108 3.38 -2.62 -21.33
N GLN A 109 4.23 -3.51 -20.82
CA GLN A 109 4.92 -3.28 -19.55
C GLN A 109 6.21 -2.48 -19.76
N LYS A 110 6.39 -1.46 -18.92
CA LYS A 110 7.65 -0.77 -18.69
C LYS A 110 8.19 -1.16 -17.32
N VAL A 111 9.26 -1.95 -17.31
CA VAL A 111 10.05 -2.21 -16.09
C VAL A 111 11.09 -1.09 -15.93
N VAL A 112 11.14 -0.51 -14.74
CA VAL A 112 11.99 0.62 -14.39
C VAL A 112 12.87 0.19 -13.23
N LYS A 113 14.18 0.20 -13.44
CA LYS A 113 15.17 0.00 -12.37
C LYS A 113 15.64 1.36 -11.87
N ILE A 114 15.39 1.63 -10.60
CA ILE A 114 15.82 2.85 -9.91
C ILE A 114 17.29 2.69 -9.50
N THR A 115 18.09 3.72 -9.74
CA THR A 115 19.43 3.87 -9.17
C THR A 115 19.37 4.73 -7.92
N LEU A 116 20.36 4.62 -7.03
CA LEU A 116 20.43 5.46 -5.82
C LEU A 116 20.37 6.96 -6.13
N ASP A 117 20.98 7.40 -7.23
CA ASP A 117 20.93 8.81 -7.64
C ASP A 117 19.51 9.26 -7.99
N SER A 118 18.74 8.43 -8.71
CA SER A 118 17.33 8.75 -9.00
C SER A 118 16.49 8.83 -7.71
N VAL A 119 16.74 7.94 -6.72
CA VAL A 119 16.04 7.95 -5.43
C VAL A 119 16.09 9.33 -4.79
N LEU A 120 17.22 10.05 -4.86
CA LEU A 120 17.36 11.37 -4.26
C LEU A 120 16.50 12.43 -4.95
N GLU A 121 16.39 12.37 -6.28
CA GLU A 121 15.50 13.28 -7.04
C GLU A 121 14.03 13.01 -6.71
N GLU A 122 13.63 11.74 -6.69
CA GLU A 122 12.27 11.35 -6.30
C GLU A 122 11.98 11.65 -4.83
N LEU A 123 12.98 11.54 -3.95
CA LEU A 123 12.87 11.89 -2.54
C LEU A 123 12.56 13.39 -2.37
N GLU A 124 13.27 14.28 -3.07
CA GLU A 124 13.01 15.72 -2.99
C GLU A 124 11.57 16.04 -3.47
N PHE A 125 11.13 15.41 -4.56
CA PHE A 125 9.76 15.55 -5.06
C PHE A 125 8.72 15.05 -4.04
N CYS A 126 8.93 13.87 -3.47
CA CYS A 126 8.03 13.29 -2.47
C CYS A 126 7.96 14.15 -1.20
N ILE A 127 9.10 14.58 -0.66
CA ILE A 127 9.17 15.46 0.51
C ILE A 127 8.41 16.75 0.25
N LYS A 128 8.62 17.37 -0.91
CA LYS A 128 7.94 18.61 -1.28
C LYS A 128 6.43 18.42 -1.43
N THR A 129 6.00 17.28 -1.96
CA THR A 129 4.60 17.02 -2.32
C THR A 129 3.78 16.50 -1.13
N LEU A 130 4.38 15.64 -0.31
CA LEU A 130 3.75 15.00 0.84
C LEU A 130 4.00 15.77 2.14
N GLU A 131 4.91 16.75 2.12
CA GLU A 131 5.25 17.60 3.27
C GLU A 131 5.69 16.77 4.50
N THR A 132 6.44 15.70 4.26
CA THR A 132 6.83 14.72 5.29
C THR A 132 8.29 14.32 5.17
N PHE A 133 8.88 13.91 6.28
CA PHE A 133 10.17 13.23 6.37
C PHE A 133 10.05 11.87 7.10
N ASP A 134 8.84 11.31 7.15
CA ASP A 134 8.60 9.95 7.63
C ASP A 134 9.25 8.91 6.70
N PRO A 135 10.21 8.10 7.18
CA PRO A 135 10.83 7.08 6.36
C PRO A 135 9.86 6.05 5.78
N MET A 136 8.80 5.66 6.48
CA MET A 136 7.85 4.67 5.96
C MET A 136 7.05 5.21 4.81
N GLU A 137 6.53 6.42 4.95
CA GLU A 137 5.80 7.10 3.89
C GLU A 137 6.69 7.34 2.67
N LEU A 138 7.93 7.80 2.87
CA LEU A 138 8.84 8.15 1.79
C LEU A 138 9.38 6.95 1.02
N ARG A 139 9.67 5.81 1.68
CA ARG A 139 10.12 4.60 0.98
C ARG A 139 9.09 4.10 -0.03
N ASN A 140 7.81 4.17 0.30
CA ASN A 140 6.72 3.81 -0.60
C ASN A 140 6.44 4.92 -1.62
N GLY A 141 6.46 6.17 -1.15
CA GLY A 141 6.25 7.35 -1.98
C GLY A 141 7.23 7.46 -3.15
N ILE A 142 8.52 7.17 -2.94
CA ILE A 142 9.55 7.18 -3.99
C ILE A 142 9.20 6.22 -5.13
N VAL A 143 8.81 4.98 -4.80
CA VAL A 143 8.44 3.96 -5.78
C VAL A 143 7.20 4.38 -6.57
N ILE A 144 6.19 4.90 -5.87
CA ILE A 144 4.94 5.37 -6.49
C ILE A 144 5.22 6.58 -7.38
N ALA A 145 5.97 7.58 -6.89
CA ALA A 145 6.32 8.78 -7.64
C ALA A 145 7.09 8.45 -8.91
N ARG A 146 8.06 7.53 -8.86
CA ARG A 146 8.77 7.07 -10.06
C ARG A 146 7.83 6.41 -11.05
N GLY A 147 6.97 5.51 -10.58
CA GLY A 147 6.00 4.82 -11.42
C GLY A 147 5.07 5.80 -12.14
N LEU A 148 4.58 6.81 -11.43
CA LEU A 148 3.75 7.88 -11.96
C LEU A 148 4.52 8.78 -12.94
N ALA A 149 5.76 9.17 -12.62
CA ALA A 149 6.59 9.97 -13.52
C ALA A 149 6.82 9.26 -14.86
N VAL A 150 7.14 7.97 -14.83
CA VAL A 150 7.31 7.16 -16.04
C VAL A 150 5.99 6.98 -16.79
N ALA A 151 4.86 6.80 -16.09
CA ALA A 151 3.55 6.76 -16.75
C ALA A 151 3.26 8.05 -17.52
N LYS A 152 3.57 9.21 -16.92
CA LYS A 152 3.46 10.52 -17.58
C LYS A 152 4.41 10.65 -18.78
N GLU A 153 5.66 10.21 -18.67
CA GLU A 153 6.63 10.22 -19.78
C GLU A 153 6.14 9.38 -20.98
N LEU A 154 5.42 8.29 -20.71
CA LEU A 154 4.79 7.44 -21.72
C LEU A 154 3.49 8.04 -22.31
N GLY A 155 3.07 9.21 -21.84
CA GLY A 155 1.90 9.93 -22.34
C GLY A 155 0.56 9.49 -21.72
N TYR A 156 0.59 8.68 -20.67
CA TYR A 156 -0.61 8.28 -19.94
C TYR A 156 -1.16 9.44 -19.09
N LYS A 157 -2.47 9.45 -18.88
CA LYS A 157 -3.20 10.47 -18.10
C LYS A 157 -3.86 9.89 -16.86
N THR A 158 -4.33 8.64 -16.95
CA THR A 158 -4.97 7.94 -15.84
C THR A 158 -4.15 6.72 -15.43
N VAL A 159 -3.97 6.54 -14.11
CA VAL A 159 -3.15 5.46 -13.55
C VAL A 159 -3.92 4.71 -12.48
N MET A 160 -4.03 3.39 -12.61
CA MET A 160 -4.68 2.52 -11.63
C MET A 160 -3.69 2.00 -10.58
N THR A 161 -4.14 1.89 -9.32
CA THR A 161 -3.39 1.25 -8.23
C THR A 161 -4.25 0.25 -7.46
N GLY A 162 -3.60 -0.65 -6.73
CA GLY A 162 -4.23 -1.65 -5.85
C GLY A 162 -4.53 -1.15 -4.43
N ASP A 163 -4.47 0.15 -4.20
CA ASP A 163 -4.65 0.76 -2.88
C ASP A 163 -6.03 0.44 -2.30
N GLY A 164 -6.10 0.20 -0.99
CA GLY A 164 -7.34 -0.11 -0.26
C GLY A 164 -7.57 -1.60 -0.03
N ALA A 165 -7.01 -2.49 -0.85
CA ALA A 165 -7.28 -3.93 -0.70
C ALA A 165 -6.81 -4.49 0.65
N ASP A 166 -5.63 -4.09 1.12
CA ASP A 166 -5.08 -4.53 2.40
C ASP A 166 -5.89 -3.96 3.58
N GLU A 167 -6.32 -2.70 3.49
CA GLU A 167 -7.14 -2.02 4.50
C GLU A 167 -8.52 -2.68 4.63
N LEU A 168 -9.16 -2.99 3.50
CA LEU A 168 -10.52 -3.52 3.48
C LEU A 168 -10.60 -4.99 3.87
N PHE A 169 -9.66 -5.81 3.39
CA PHE A 169 -9.71 -7.27 3.54
C PHE A 169 -8.61 -7.82 4.45
N ALA A 170 -8.06 -6.99 5.33
CA ALA A 170 -7.09 -7.36 6.36
C ALA A 170 -5.83 -8.04 5.82
N GLY A 171 -5.17 -7.42 4.84
CA GLY A 171 -3.98 -7.98 4.20
C GLY A 171 -2.69 -7.89 5.01
N TYR A 172 -2.65 -7.04 6.04
CA TYR A 172 -1.47 -6.89 6.89
C TYR A 172 -1.33 -8.01 7.91
N SER A 173 -0.12 -8.59 8.02
CA SER A 173 0.14 -9.75 8.88
C SER A 173 -0.11 -9.52 10.37
N PHE A 174 0.05 -8.28 10.87
CA PHE A 174 -0.24 -7.94 12.25
C PHE A 174 -1.74 -8.02 12.60
N LEU A 175 -2.63 -8.03 11.60
CA LEU A 175 -4.07 -8.20 11.77
C LEU A 175 -4.45 -9.67 12.00
N HIS A 176 -3.60 -10.62 11.60
CA HIS A 176 -3.92 -12.05 11.65
C HIS A 176 -4.18 -12.56 13.07
N THR A 177 -3.55 -11.93 14.06
CA THR A 177 -3.64 -12.31 15.48
C THR A 177 -4.74 -11.56 16.25
N MET A 178 -5.47 -10.64 15.59
CA MET A 178 -6.57 -9.91 16.23
C MET A 178 -7.79 -10.81 16.41
N SER A 179 -8.52 -10.59 17.52
CA SER A 179 -9.86 -11.16 17.71
C SER A 179 -10.85 -10.55 16.70
N ALA A 180 -11.99 -11.20 16.49
CA ALA A 180 -13.01 -10.71 15.56
C ALA A 180 -13.48 -9.28 15.91
N GLU A 181 -13.70 -9.01 17.19
CA GLU A 181 -14.16 -7.70 17.68
C GLU A 181 -13.09 -6.62 17.46
N ARG A 182 -11.82 -6.95 17.73
CA ARG A 182 -10.70 -6.02 17.51
C ARG A 182 -10.49 -5.73 16.04
N LEU A 183 -10.58 -6.75 15.18
CA LEU A 183 -10.43 -6.58 13.73
C LEU A 183 -11.57 -5.75 13.15
N GLN A 184 -12.80 -5.94 13.63
CA GLN A 184 -13.95 -5.14 13.20
C GLN A 184 -13.77 -3.66 13.59
N ALA A 185 -13.47 -3.38 14.86
CA ALA A 185 -13.24 -2.01 15.33
C ALA A 185 -12.08 -1.34 14.58
N TYR A 186 -11.01 -2.08 14.29
CA TYR A 186 -9.91 -1.60 13.47
C TYR A 186 -10.34 -1.29 12.04
N SER A 187 -11.10 -2.18 11.39
CA SER A 187 -11.62 -2.00 10.03
C SER A 187 -12.54 -0.77 9.93
N ASP A 188 -13.45 -0.59 10.89
CA ASP A 188 -14.38 0.54 10.92
C ASP A 188 -13.66 1.88 11.09
N LYS A 189 -12.61 1.92 11.91
CA LYS A 189 -11.76 3.10 12.05
C LYS A 189 -10.97 3.37 10.78
N LEU A 190 -10.32 2.33 10.22
CA LEU A 190 -9.44 2.46 9.07
C LEU A 190 -10.18 2.94 7.82
N THR A 191 -11.37 2.40 7.56
CA THR A 191 -12.21 2.80 6.40
C THR A 191 -12.62 4.28 6.41
N LYS A 192 -12.67 4.91 7.60
CA LYS A 192 -12.96 6.35 7.74
C LYS A 192 -11.73 7.25 7.61
N THR A 193 -10.54 6.71 7.82
CA THR A 193 -9.31 7.50 8.06
C THR A 193 -8.18 7.21 7.08
N MET A 194 -8.24 6.10 6.33
CA MET A 194 -7.22 5.73 5.37
C MET A 194 -7.01 6.83 4.33
N ARG A 195 -5.73 7.09 4.03
CA ARG A 195 -5.30 8.01 2.99
C ARG A 195 -4.11 7.38 2.28
N PHE A 196 -4.04 7.60 0.97
CA PHE A 196 -2.98 7.05 0.12
C PHE A 196 -2.24 8.20 -0.54
N SER A 197 -0.92 8.27 -0.36
CA SER A 197 -0.07 9.32 -0.94
C SER A 197 -0.09 9.34 -2.45
N GLY A 198 -0.35 8.20 -3.10
CA GLY A 198 -0.43 8.08 -4.54
C GLY A 198 -1.35 9.13 -5.18
N VAL A 199 -2.48 9.46 -4.55
CA VAL A 199 -3.43 10.46 -5.07
C VAL A 199 -2.80 11.85 -5.11
N THR A 200 -2.11 12.23 -4.02
CA THR A 200 -1.42 13.51 -3.91
C THR A 200 -0.25 13.60 -4.90
N LEU A 201 0.54 12.53 -5.01
CA LEU A 201 1.67 12.43 -5.94
C LEU A 201 1.21 12.49 -7.40
N ALA A 202 0.16 11.75 -7.77
CA ALA A 202 -0.39 11.75 -9.13
C ALA A 202 -0.90 13.14 -9.52
N LYS A 203 -1.65 13.79 -8.61
CA LYS A 203 -2.14 15.15 -8.83
C LYS A 203 -1.01 16.15 -9.03
N ALA A 204 0.08 16.06 -8.25
CA ALA A 204 1.25 16.92 -8.40
C ALA A 204 1.97 16.71 -9.75
N LEU A 205 1.86 15.51 -10.33
CA LEU A 205 2.38 15.19 -11.67
C LEU A 205 1.38 15.52 -12.80
N GLY A 206 0.14 15.91 -12.49
CA GLY A 206 -0.91 16.17 -13.48
C GLY A 206 -1.57 14.89 -14.02
N LEU A 207 -1.55 13.82 -13.24
CA LEU A 207 -2.19 12.54 -13.52
C LEU A 207 -3.44 12.37 -12.65
N GLU A 208 -4.38 11.57 -13.13
CA GLU A 208 -5.53 11.08 -12.36
C GLU A 208 -5.22 9.66 -11.84
N LEU A 209 -5.38 9.44 -10.53
CA LEU A 209 -5.22 8.12 -9.94
C LEU A 209 -6.59 7.45 -9.77
N VAL A 210 -6.68 6.17 -10.12
CA VAL A 210 -7.91 5.38 -10.01
C VAL A 210 -7.68 4.22 -9.04
N GLN A 211 -8.57 4.10 -8.05
CA GLN A 211 -8.44 3.14 -6.94
C GLN A 211 -9.71 2.29 -6.81
N PRO A 212 -9.86 1.21 -7.62
CA PRO A 212 -11.12 0.47 -7.70
C PRO A 212 -11.58 -0.14 -6.37
N TYR A 213 -10.67 -0.52 -5.48
CA TYR A 213 -11.03 -1.09 -4.18
C TYR A 213 -11.76 -0.10 -3.27
N LEU A 214 -11.60 1.20 -3.49
CA LEU A 214 -12.23 2.25 -2.68
C LEU A 214 -13.66 2.59 -3.13
N ASP A 215 -14.27 1.78 -4.00
CA ASP A 215 -15.69 1.93 -4.32
C ASP A 215 -16.53 1.79 -3.04
N PRO A 216 -17.49 2.70 -2.79
CA PRO A 216 -18.30 2.68 -1.57
C PRO A 216 -19.00 1.33 -1.30
N GLU A 217 -19.42 0.61 -2.35
CA GLU A 217 -20.07 -0.69 -2.18
C GLU A 217 -19.08 -1.78 -1.75
N LEU A 218 -17.81 -1.70 -2.18
CA LEU A 218 -16.75 -2.60 -1.70
C LEU A 218 -16.38 -2.31 -0.26
N ILE A 219 -16.30 -1.03 0.12
CA ILE A 219 -16.05 -0.63 1.51
C ILE A 219 -17.16 -1.16 2.42
N LYS A 220 -18.43 -0.97 2.02
CA LYS A 220 -19.59 -1.48 2.74
C LYS A 220 -19.58 -3.00 2.85
N PHE A 221 -19.25 -3.70 1.78
CA PHE A 221 -19.13 -5.16 1.79
C PHE A 221 -18.04 -5.61 2.76
N SER A 222 -16.86 -4.96 2.74
CA SER A 222 -15.73 -5.35 3.60
C SER A 222 -16.01 -5.11 5.09
N GLN A 223 -16.83 -4.11 5.44
CA GLN A 223 -17.28 -3.86 6.81
C GLN A 223 -18.22 -4.96 7.33
N GLN A 224 -18.87 -5.72 6.43
CA GLN A 224 -19.77 -6.82 6.78
C GLN A 224 -19.05 -8.18 6.82
N CYS A 225 -17.84 -8.27 6.30
CA CYS A 225 -17.07 -9.52 6.30
C CYS A 225 -16.66 -9.91 7.72
N THR A 226 -16.86 -11.18 8.03
CA THR A 226 -16.34 -11.83 9.23
C THR A 226 -14.82 -11.91 9.21
N ARG A 227 -14.23 -12.18 10.39
CA ARG A 227 -12.79 -12.40 10.52
C ARG A 227 -12.31 -13.55 9.61
N ASP A 228 -13.07 -14.65 9.55
CA ASP A 228 -12.66 -15.86 8.83
C ASP A 228 -12.76 -15.70 7.31
N GLU A 229 -13.68 -14.85 6.81
CA GLU A 229 -13.71 -14.43 5.41
C GLU A 229 -12.51 -13.55 5.06
N LYS A 230 -12.00 -12.74 5.99
CA LYS A 230 -10.83 -11.89 5.74
C LYS A 230 -9.50 -12.64 5.92
N ILE A 231 -9.41 -13.51 6.91
CA ILE A 231 -8.16 -14.12 7.38
C ILE A 231 -8.37 -15.61 7.63
N ASN A 232 -7.76 -16.46 6.80
CA ASN A 232 -7.85 -17.90 6.96
C ASN A 232 -6.61 -18.63 6.42
N THR A 233 -6.61 -19.96 6.56
CA THR A 233 -5.51 -20.82 6.15
C THR A 233 -5.77 -21.41 4.76
N HIS A 234 -4.81 -21.25 3.85
CA HIS A 234 -4.80 -21.89 2.54
C HIS A 234 -3.74 -22.99 2.50
N LEU A 235 -4.07 -24.12 1.88
CA LEU A 235 -3.13 -25.21 1.67
C LEU A 235 -2.41 -25.04 0.32
N HIS A 236 -1.13 -24.70 0.39
CA HIS A 236 -0.26 -24.58 -0.77
C HIS A 236 0.27 -25.95 -1.20
N THR A 237 -0.01 -26.32 -2.45
CA THR A 237 0.44 -27.57 -3.06
C THR A 237 1.73 -27.33 -3.86
N LYS A 238 2.52 -28.39 -4.05
CA LYS A 238 3.76 -28.33 -4.84
C LYS A 238 3.55 -27.85 -6.28
N ASP A 239 2.36 -28.08 -6.84
CA ASP A 239 2.01 -27.63 -8.19
C ASP A 239 1.89 -26.10 -8.31
N ARG A 240 1.66 -25.41 -7.19
CA ARG A 240 1.60 -23.94 -7.10
C ARG A 240 2.85 -23.30 -6.50
N GLU A 241 3.75 -24.09 -5.90
CA GLU A 241 4.98 -23.58 -5.28
C GLU A 241 5.83 -22.74 -6.24
N TRP A 242 5.89 -23.08 -7.53
CA TRP A 242 6.63 -22.23 -8.48
C TRP A 242 5.96 -20.87 -8.72
N GLN A 243 4.64 -20.82 -8.58
CA GLN A 243 3.82 -19.66 -8.83
C GLN A 243 3.85 -18.69 -7.66
N ASP A 244 3.68 -19.16 -6.41
CA ASP A 244 3.62 -18.31 -5.21
C ASP A 244 4.80 -18.47 -4.22
N ARG A 245 5.70 -19.44 -4.47
CA ARG A 245 6.89 -19.77 -3.65
C ARG A 245 6.54 -20.22 -2.23
N LEU A 246 5.38 -20.82 -2.04
CA LEU A 246 4.90 -21.32 -0.76
C LEU A 246 4.59 -22.82 -0.81
N SER A 247 4.59 -23.45 0.36
CA SER A 247 4.20 -24.85 0.53
C SER A 247 3.49 -25.06 1.87
N GLY A 248 2.60 -26.05 1.93
CA GLY A 248 1.86 -26.41 3.12
C GLY A 248 0.80 -25.37 3.54
N ALA A 249 0.30 -25.51 4.76
CA ALA A 249 -0.72 -24.62 5.30
C ALA A 249 -0.14 -23.24 5.63
N GLN A 250 -0.69 -22.18 5.02
CA GLN A 250 -0.26 -20.80 5.23
C GLN A 250 -1.45 -19.92 5.58
N VAL A 251 -1.29 -19.05 6.59
CA VAL A 251 -2.31 -18.06 6.94
C VAL A 251 -2.22 -16.87 5.99
N HIS A 252 -3.34 -16.52 5.36
CA HIS A 252 -3.47 -15.40 4.44
C HIS A 252 -4.55 -14.43 4.91
N GLY A 253 -4.23 -13.15 4.91
CA GLY A 253 -5.22 -12.08 4.81
C GLY A 253 -5.79 -11.98 3.40
N LYS A 254 -6.84 -11.17 3.23
CA LYS A 254 -7.59 -11.01 1.98
C LYS A 254 -8.25 -12.30 1.48
N PHE A 255 -8.57 -13.22 2.39
CA PHE A 255 -8.91 -14.60 2.04
C PHE A 255 -10.06 -14.71 1.03
N ILE A 256 -11.22 -14.09 1.32
CA ILE A 256 -12.38 -14.05 0.42
C ILE A 256 -12.08 -13.38 -0.92
N LEU A 257 -11.18 -12.37 -0.94
CA LEU A 257 -10.75 -11.72 -2.17
C LEU A 257 -9.88 -12.67 -3.01
N ARG A 258 -9.02 -13.47 -2.37
CA ARG A 258 -8.22 -14.50 -3.05
C ARG A 258 -9.10 -15.60 -3.62
N GLU A 259 -10.09 -16.08 -2.84
CA GLU A 259 -11.08 -17.06 -3.31
C GLU A 259 -11.88 -16.54 -4.52
N ALA A 260 -12.30 -15.27 -4.49
CA ALA A 260 -13.09 -14.66 -5.56
C ALA A 260 -12.38 -14.59 -6.92
N PHE A 261 -11.05 -14.66 -6.94
CA PHE A 261 -10.22 -14.51 -8.13
C PHE A 261 -9.14 -15.59 -8.28
N GLU A 262 -9.25 -16.72 -7.55
CA GLU A 262 -8.21 -17.76 -7.50
C GLU A 262 -7.94 -18.43 -8.86
N LYS A 263 -8.92 -18.37 -9.76
CA LYS A 263 -8.90 -18.99 -11.09
C LYS A 263 -8.35 -18.04 -12.16
N GLU A 264 -8.45 -16.74 -11.93
CA GLU A 264 -7.98 -15.73 -12.88
C GLU A 264 -6.62 -15.15 -12.50
N ALA A 265 -6.46 -14.73 -11.25
CA ALA A 265 -5.31 -13.96 -10.81
C ALA A 265 -4.07 -14.86 -10.61
N PHE A 266 -3.00 -14.54 -11.33
CA PHE A 266 -1.74 -15.28 -11.29
C PHE A 266 -1.10 -15.26 -9.92
N SER A 267 -1.22 -14.18 -9.15
CA SER A 267 -0.65 -14.10 -7.81
C SER A 267 -1.70 -14.22 -6.69
N ALA A 268 -2.86 -14.82 -6.96
CA ALA A 268 -3.98 -14.94 -6.02
C ALA A 268 -3.57 -15.44 -4.63
N TRP A 269 -2.62 -16.38 -4.54
CA TRP A 269 -2.15 -16.95 -3.28
C TRP A 269 -0.71 -16.57 -2.91
N ARG A 270 -0.11 -15.59 -3.62
CA ARG A 270 1.20 -15.02 -3.27
C ARG A 270 1.18 -14.45 -1.86
N LYS A 271 2.26 -14.67 -1.10
CA LYS A 271 2.48 -14.04 0.21
C LYS A 271 2.42 -12.51 0.07
N LYS A 272 1.80 -11.82 1.03
CA LYS A 272 1.83 -10.36 1.05
C LYS A 272 3.24 -9.86 1.35
N GLU A 273 3.74 -9.01 0.47
CA GLU A 273 4.96 -8.23 0.66
C GLU A 273 4.60 -6.73 0.63
N PRO A 274 5.05 -5.94 1.62
CA PRO A 274 4.99 -4.48 1.56
C PRO A 274 5.72 -3.93 0.33
N ILE A 275 5.38 -2.72 -0.12
CA ILE A 275 5.95 -2.11 -1.34
C ILE A 275 7.47 -2.02 -1.21
N GLU A 276 7.99 -1.64 -0.05
CA GLU A 276 9.43 -1.51 0.19
C GLU A 276 10.19 -2.83 0.09
N VAL A 277 9.52 -3.94 0.39
CA VAL A 277 10.09 -5.28 0.25
C VAL A 277 10.00 -5.75 -1.20
N GLY A 278 8.82 -5.66 -1.81
CA GLY A 278 8.56 -6.13 -3.18
C GLY A 278 9.38 -5.39 -4.24
N SER A 279 9.49 -4.07 -4.09
CA SER A 279 10.30 -3.20 -4.96
C SER A 279 11.78 -3.19 -4.58
N GLY A 280 12.14 -3.50 -3.33
CA GLY A 280 13.53 -3.55 -2.87
C GLY A 280 14.06 -2.26 -2.22
N THR A 281 13.24 -1.25 -1.89
CA THR A 281 13.72 -0.05 -1.15
C THR A 281 14.18 -0.32 0.29
N THR A 282 14.01 -1.55 0.79
CA THR A 282 14.61 -2.00 2.07
C THR A 282 16.14 -1.87 2.15
N VAL A 283 16.83 -1.67 1.02
CA VAL A 283 18.28 -1.40 0.98
C VAL A 283 18.64 0.04 1.37
N LEU A 284 17.73 1.00 1.21
CA LEU A 284 18.00 2.42 1.45
C LEU A 284 18.60 2.71 2.84
N PRO A 285 18.10 2.15 3.95
CA PRO A 285 18.68 2.39 5.27
C PRO A 285 20.15 1.99 5.35
N LYS A 286 20.52 0.86 4.75
CA LYS A 286 21.92 0.37 4.73
C LYS A 286 22.81 1.30 3.90
N LEU A 287 22.29 1.80 2.78
CA LEU A 287 23.02 2.73 1.90
C LEU A 287 23.30 4.05 2.61
N PHE A 288 22.31 4.61 3.31
CA PHE A 288 22.50 5.81 4.11
C PHE A 288 23.44 5.57 5.31
N GLN A 289 23.34 4.41 5.96
CA GLN A 289 24.21 4.10 7.10
C GLN A 289 25.69 3.99 6.72
N ALA A 290 26.00 3.54 5.49
CA ALA A 290 27.38 3.46 5.00
C ALA A 290 28.07 4.83 4.88
N SER A 291 27.32 5.94 4.84
CA SER A 291 27.87 7.29 4.69
C SER A 291 28.13 8.02 6.01
N MET A 292 27.94 7.38 7.18
CA MET A 292 28.03 8.07 8.47
C MET A 292 28.49 7.18 9.62
N THR A 293 29.40 7.68 10.46
CA THR A 293 29.83 6.99 11.69
C THR A 293 28.80 7.19 12.81
N PRO A 294 28.74 6.29 13.82
CA PRO A 294 27.88 6.48 14.99
C PRO A 294 28.14 7.80 15.74
N GLU A 295 29.41 8.23 15.81
CA GLU A 295 29.83 9.47 16.46
C GLU A 295 29.29 10.70 15.71
N ASP A 296 29.39 10.70 14.38
CA ASP A 296 28.86 11.78 13.53
C ASP A 296 27.33 11.85 13.62
N LEU A 297 26.65 10.69 13.61
CA LEU A 297 25.21 10.63 13.80
C LEU A 297 24.81 11.23 15.14
N LYS A 298 25.53 10.89 16.22
CA LYS A 298 25.23 11.40 17.56
C LYS A 298 25.43 12.91 17.64
N ALA A 299 26.50 13.44 17.04
CA ALA A 299 26.73 14.88 16.98
C ALA A 299 25.59 15.61 16.23
N GLU A 300 25.15 15.07 15.10
CA GLU A 300 24.02 15.63 14.34
C GLU A 300 22.70 15.53 15.11
N GLN A 301 22.43 14.41 15.80
CA GLN A 301 21.27 14.22 16.65
C GLN A 301 21.21 15.26 17.77
N ASP A 302 22.32 15.47 18.47
CA ASP A 302 22.39 16.42 19.58
C ASP A 302 22.22 17.86 19.08
N ARG A 303 22.86 18.22 17.96
CA ARG A 303 22.69 19.54 17.33
C ARG A 303 21.24 19.78 16.93
N ILE A 304 20.62 18.85 16.19
CA ILE A 304 19.24 18.99 15.69
C ILE A 304 18.24 19.04 16.85
N LEU A 305 18.46 18.27 17.91
CA LEU A 305 17.62 18.33 19.10
C LEU A 305 17.73 19.69 19.80
N GLU A 306 18.94 20.25 19.91
CA GLU A 306 19.18 21.55 20.54
C GLU A 306 18.63 22.71 19.71
N THR A 307 18.90 22.73 18.39
CA THR A 307 18.56 23.87 17.53
C THR A 307 17.12 23.82 17.03
N GLU A 308 16.58 22.63 16.78
CA GLU A 308 15.29 22.46 16.09
C GLU A 308 14.26 21.72 16.94
N GLY A 309 14.63 21.14 18.09
CA GLY A 309 13.73 20.38 18.95
C GLY A 309 13.23 19.06 18.32
N ILE A 310 13.92 18.54 17.30
CA ILE A 310 13.52 17.35 16.55
C ILE A 310 14.35 16.15 16.99
N LYS A 311 13.69 15.01 17.24
CA LYS A 311 14.33 13.74 17.58
C LYS A 311 14.60 12.93 16.31
N ILE A 312 15.85 12.91 15.89
CA ILE A 312 16.33 12.04 14.80
C ILE A 312 16.58 10.63 15.34
N ARG A 313 16.05 9.61 14.64
CA ARG A 313 16.00 8.22 15.12
C ARG A 313 17.21 7.41 14.63
N ASP A 314 17.55 7.60 13.37
CA ASP A 314 18.58 6.86 12.66
C ASP A 314 19.10 7.68 11.48
N VAL A 315 20.06 7.12 10.75
CA VAL A 315 20.74 7.79 9.62
C VAL A 315 19.77 8.04 8.46
N GLU A 316 18.81 7.16 8.22
CA GLU A 316 17.81 7.38 7.16
C GLU A 316 16.90 8.57 7.50
N HIS A 317 16.38 8.60 8.73
CA HIS A 317 15.57 9.71 9.23
C HIS A 317 16.34 11.04 9.17
N LEU A 318 17.65 11.03 9.46
CA LEU A 318 18.52 12.21 9.31
C LEU A 318 18.60 12.69 7.85
N ASN A 319 18.81 11.77 6.90
CA ASN A 319 18.96 12.14 5.49
C ASN A 319 17.65 12.73 4.93
N TYR A 320 16.50 12.13 5.26
CA TYR A 320 15.21 12.67 4.83
C TYR A 320 14.93 14.02 5.46
N PHE A 321 15.27 14.21 6.73
CA PHE A 321 15.16 15.51 7.39
C PHE A 321 16.07 16.58 6.77
N LYS A 322 17.30 16.23 6.37
CA LYS A 322 18.20 17.16 5.67
C LYS A 322 17.61 17.63 4.33
N VAL A 323 17.01 16.73 3.56
CA VAL A 323 16.30 17.10 2.32
C VAL A 323 15.05 17.92 2.63
N PHE A 324 14.32 17.60 3.69
CA PHE A 324 13.18 18.40 4.17
C PHE A 324 13.58 19.84 4.45
N LYS A 325 14.68 20.07 5.18
CA LYS A 325 15.24 21.42 5.40
C LYS A 325 15.69 22.11 4.10
N LYS A 326 16.27 21.36 3.16
CA LYS A 326 16.64 21.92 1.84
C LYS A 326 15.41 22.43 1.08
N VAL A 327 14.29 21.71 1.16
CA VAL A 327 13.05 22.04 0.45
C VAL A 327 12.29 23.19 1.11
N PHE A 328 12.17 23.18 2.44
CA PHE A 328 11.31 24.10 3.19
C PHE A 328 12.07 25.22 3.93
N GLY A 329 13.40 25.17 3.96
CA GLY A 329 14.25 26.13 4.65
C GLY A 329 14.51 25.80 6.12
N ASP A 330 15.24 26.68 6.80
CA ASP A 330 15.60 26.53 8.22
C ASP A 330 14.49 26.96 9.19
N ASP A 331 13.60 27.85 8.76
CA ASP A 331 12.47 28.31 9.59
C ASP A 331 11.29 27.35 9.49
N LEU A 332 11.26 26.39 10.41
CA LEU A 332 10.20 25.38 10.53
C LEU A 332 8.92 25.91 11.22
N SER A 333 8.84 27.20 11.56
CA SER A 333 7.63 27.78 12.18
C SER A 333 6.56 28.15 11.15
N THR A 334 6.96 28.31 9.88
CA THR A 334 6.10 28.74 8.78
C THR A 334 5.74 27.60 7.81
N TYR A 335 6.36 26.43 7.96
CA TYR A 335 6.15 25.26 7.10
C TYR A 335 6.08 23.94 7.88
N PRO A 336 5.25 22.96 7.46
CA PRO A 336 4.37 22.99 6.28
C PRO A 336 3.23 24.01 6.41
N ALA A 337 2.73 24.54 5.30
CA ALA A 337 1.73 25.62 5.27
C ALA A 337 0.42 25.30 6.02
N LYS A 338 0.23 24.04 6.44
CA LYS A 338 -0.96 23.52 7.11
C LYS A 338 -0.77 23.19 8.58
N LEU A 339 0.46 23.16 9.11
CA LEU A 339 0.71 22.69 10.49
C LEU A 339 1.64 23.62 11.26
N THR A 340 1.16 24.06 12.42
CA THR A 340 1.96 24.80 13.39
C THR A 340 2.78 23.86 14.25
N ARG A 341 3.97 24.30 14.67
CA ARG A 341 4.79 23.62 15.66
C ARG A 341 4.45 24.08 17.08
N ASP A 342 4.65 23.18 18.04
CA ASP A 342 4.58 23.42 19.48
C ASP A 342 3.29 24.11 19.93
N GLY A 343 2.18 23.74 19.28
CA GLY A 343 0.86 24.21 19.63
C GLY A 343 0.19 23.32 20.68
N ARG A 344 -1.10 23.06 20.50
CA ARG A 344 -1.94 22.43 21.53
C ARG A 344 -1.78 20.92 21.65
N ASP A 345 -1.41 20.23 20.58
CA ASP A 345 -1.26 18.77 20.55
C ASP A 345 -0.03 18.38 19.70
N PRO A 346 1.19 18.74 20.14
CA PRO A 346 2.40 18.55 19.36
C PRO A 346 2.88 17.09 19.40
N CYS A 347 3.42 16.63 18.27
CA CYS A 347 4.14 15.37 18.21
C CYS A 347 5.38 15.39 19.14
N PRO A 348 5.61 14.38 19.99
CA PRO A 348 6.75 14.33 20.91
C PRO A 348 8.11 14.12 20.21
N GLY A 349 8.09 13.82 18.90
CA GLY A 349 9.27 13.62 18.07
C GLY A 349 9.69 14.89 17.32
N CYS A 350 8.76 15.60 16.70
CA CYS A 350 9.07 16.74 15.82
C CYS A 350 8.38 18.06 16.19
N GLY A 351 7.53 18.09 17.20
CA GLY A 351 6.80 19.29 17.63
C GLY A 351 5.65 19.73 16.73
N PHE A 352 5.50 19.20 15.50
CA PHE A 352 4.34 19.49 14.65
C PHE A 352 3.04 19.00 15.28
N ASN A 353 2.00 19.83 15.26
CA ASN A 353 0.69 19.45 15.80
C ASN A 353 0.08 18.26 15.04
N LEU A 354 -0.54 17.37 15.79
CA LEU A 354 -1.34 16.28 15.23
C LEU A 354 -2.61 16.85 14.59
N THR A 355 -3.06 16.19 13.53
CA THR A 355 -4.18 16.67 12.70
C THR A 355 -5.52 16.16 13.18
N THR A 356 -5.56 14.97 13.79
CA THR A 356 -6.81 14.37 14.25
C THR A 356 -6.70 13.82 15.67
N PRO A 357 -7.81 13.77 16.43
CA PRO A 357 -7.82 13.30 17.82
C PRO A 357 -7.51 11.81 17.95
N ASP A 358 -7.56 11.03 16.87
CA ASP A 358 -7.39 9.59 16.86
C ASP A 358 -6.07 9.14 16.18
N GLN A 359 -5.24 10.12 15.76
CA GLN A 359 -3.93 9.92 15.14
C GLN A 359 -2.96 9.24 16.11
N THR A 360 -2.45 8.06 15.74
CA THR A 360 -1.53 7.26 16.56
C THR A 360 -0.07 7.38 16.14
N PHE A 361 0.21 7.85 14.92
CA PHE A 361 1.55 8.08 14.37
C PHE A 361 1.64 9.48 13.74
N CYS A 362 2.83 10.08 13.69
CA CYS A 362 3.01 11.42 13.15
C CYS A 362 3.14 11.38 11.63
N VAL A 363 2.22 12.02 10.90
CA VAL A 363 2.24 12.08 9.43
C VAL A 363 3.43 12.87 8.85
N ILE A 364 4.15 13.63 9.70
CA ILE A 364 5.28 14.46 9.29
C ILE A 364 6.63 13.76 9.53
N CYS A 365 6.81 13.09 10.67
CA CYS A 365 8.10 12.49 11.02
C CYS A 365 8.05 10.98 11.26
N GLY A 366 6.89 10.34 11.18
CA GLY A 366 6.74 8.91 11.44
C GLY A 366 6.84 8.50 12.91
N GLN A 367 6.84 9.44 13.87
CA GLN A 367 6.92 9.12 15.29
C GLN A 367 5.72 8.27 15.73
N TRP A 368 6.01 7.14 16.39
CA TRP A 368 5.02 6.31 17.07
C TRP A 368 5.52 5.92 18.48
N PRO A 369 4.68 6.03 19.52
CA PRO A 369 3.37 6.66 19.52
C PRO A 369 3.50 8.18 19.30
N ALA A 370 2.61 8.74 18.47
CA ALA A 370 2.57 10.19 18.23
C ALA A 370 1.87 10.98 19.32
N ARG A 371 1.06 10.30 20.14
CA ARG A 371 0.41 10.89 21.31
C ARG A 371 0.67 10.02 22.54
N VAL A 372 1.12 10.67 23.61
CA VAL A 372 1.44 10.03 24.90
C VAL A 372 0.37 10.35 25.95
N LEU A 373 -0.43 11.41 25.74
CA LEU A 373 -1.53 11.85 26.60
C LEU A 373 -2.87 11.80 25.83
N PRO A 374 -4.04 11.88 26.49
CA PRO A 374 -5.32 12.05 25.79
C PRO A 374 -5.35 13.35 24.96
N PRO A 375 -6.10 13.41 23.85
CA PRO A 375 -6.21 14.65 23.07
C PRO A 375 -6.87 15.76 23.91
N PRO A 376 -6.48 17.04 23.72
CA PRO A 376 -7.11 18.16 24.41
C PRO A 376 -8.64 18.18 24.23
N GLU A 377 -9.40 18.58 25.27
CA GLU A 377 -10.87 18.50 25.27
C GLU A 377 -11.56 19.19 24.07
N GLU A 378 -11.02 20.32 23.61
CA GLU A 378 -11.54 21.06 22.46
C GLU A 378 -11.34 20.30 21.13
N ILE A 379 -10.24 19.56 21.03
CA ILE A 379 -9.91 18.70 19.88
C ILE A 379 -10.76 17.41 19.96
N ALA A 380 -11.00 16.87 21.16
CA ALA A 380 -11.90 15.73 21.34
C ALA A 380 -13.36 16.04 20.94
N LYS A 381 -13.86 17.26 21.19
CA LYS A 381 -15.24 17.69 20.86
C LYS A 381 -15.51 17.84 19.36
N THR A 382 -14.49 18.13 18.55
CA THR A 382 -14.65 18.20 17.08
C THR A 382 -14.82 16.83 16.45
N ALA A 383 -14.28 15.75 17.04
CA ALA A 383 -14.57 14.38 16.61
C ALA A 383 -16.00 13.93 16.97
N ALA A 384 -16.55 14.37 18.10
CA ALA A 384 -17.88 13.99 18.56
C ALA A 384 -19.04 14.72 17.84
N SER A 385 -18.73 15.71 17.01
CA SER A 385 -19.72 16.51 16.25
C SER A 385 -19.77 16.16 14.76
N SER A 386 -18.97 15.17 14.34
CA SER A 386 -18.91 14.63 12.97
C SER A 386 -19.51 13.22 12.84
N ASP A 387 -20.23 12.74 13.86
CA ASP A 387 -20.97 11.47 13.86
C ASP A 387 -22.38 11.60 13.25
#